data_AF-A0A953MB03-F1
#
_entry.id   AF-A0A953MB03-F1
#
_cell.length_a   1.000
_cell.length_b   1.000
_cell.length_c   1.000
_cell.angle_alpha   90.00
_cell.angle_beta   90.00
_cell.angle_gamma   90.00
#
_symmetry.space_group_name_H-M   'P 1'
#
loop_
_entity.id
_entity.type
_entity.pdbx_description
1 polymer ?
#
loop_
_entity_poly.entity_id
_entity_poly.type
_entity_poly.pdbx_seq_one_letter_code
_entity_poly.pdbx_strand_id
1 'polypeptide(L)'
;MKKRFTIFITCLLLASCSKIILLEGIPGNATVFEQFGGSSERNFYYPINVSDSLEFVWDASTIGSYHNASLSAIDRYLFVPTLVGRIYCLDANTGLEIGVEKETGEVPITPVVYRKRFFYLNNISESEKSEVLYYDFLRSNVINRIELDEAVDNEMVKTDEGILIITNGGKLLKINYIGQIDYEVETKTQTFFDPAADSLNIFWANQNGEIISARISDGKLNYRKKISNGFESGAIIENEKAYLGDNDGIIYCINLISGEVVWKFLTDGKIKSVPSLDNKSVYIGNLNGKLYSIDKIKGTLNWGAGSDGLYNTSSLVFNNILIQVNQKNKVEIISKEDGTLLNQIEFRGRVKMTPVYYNDMIYFGVDKGEIHAYKFAE
;
A
#
# COMPACT_ATOMS: atom_id res chain seq x y z
N MET A 1 -50.68 19.72 50.19
CA MET A 1 -49.78 18.58 49.88
C MET A 1 -49.64 18.43 48.38
N LYS A 2 -48.57 18.97 47.77
CA LYS A 2 -48.26 18.77 46.34
C LYS A 2 -47.25 17.61 46.22
N LYS A 3 -47.65 16.47 45.64
CA LYS A 3 -46.76 15.35 45.32
C LYS A 3 -45.94 15.72 44.08
N ARG A 4 -44.61 15.78 44.21
CA ARG A 4 -43.68 15.87 43.09
C ARG A 4 -43.50 14.45 42.53
N PHE A 5 -43.79 14.28 41.24
CA PHE A 5 -43.39 13.12 40.46
C PHE A 5 -41.96 13.36 39.97
N THR A 6 -41.01 12.54 40.42
CA THR A 6 -39.66 12.51 39.89
C THR A 6 -39.63 11.47 38.78
N ILE A 7 -39.46 11.91 37.54
CA ILE A 7 -39.23 11.04 36.38
C ILE A 7 -37.75 10.63 36.41
N PHE A 8 -37.48 9.34 36.58
CA PHE A 8 -36.15 8.78 36.35
C PHE A 8 -35.98 8.60 34.84
N ILE A 9 -35.16 9.44 34.22
CA ILE A 9 -34.67 9.21 32.85
C ILE A 9 -33.49 8.24 32.97
N THR A 10 -33.71 6.99 32.56
CA THR A 10 -32.65 6.00 32.44
C THR A 10 -31.85 6.32 31.18
N CYS A 11 -30.69 6.96 31.32
CA CYS A 11 -29.71 7.05 30.23
C CYS A 11 -29.14 5.64 29.98
N LEU A 12 -29.66 4.96 28.97
CA LEU A 12 -29.00 3.82 28.34
C LEU A 12 -27.77 4.33 27.59
N LEU A 13 -26.62 4.34 28.26
CA LEU A 13 -25.32 4.41 27.60
C LEU A 13 -25.12 3.10 26.84
N LEU A 14 -25.48 3.08 25.55
CA LEU A 14 -25.01 2.05 24.63
C LEU A 14 -23.51 2.28 24.46
N ALA A 15 -22.71 1.69 25.34
CA ALA A 15 -21.29 1.51 25.10
C ALA A 15 -21.18 0.65 23.84
N SER A 16 -20.87 1.28 22.70
CA SER A 16 -20.43 0.56 21.51
C SER A 16 -19.08 -0.08 21.85
N CYS A 17 -19.13 -1.29 22.40
CA CYS A 17 -17.96 -2.15 22.49
C CYS A 17 -17.54 -2.45 21.05
N SER A 18 -16.47 -1.82 20.57
CA SER A 18 -15.83 -2.29 19.34
C SER A 18 -15.47 -3.75 19.53
N LYS A 19 -15.83 -4.58 18.54
CA LYS A 19 -15.36 -5.95 18.49
C LYS A 19 -13.84 -5.92 18.37
N ILE A 20 -13.17 -6.63 19.26
CA ILE A 20 -11.71 -6.74 19.24
C ILE A 20 -11.33 -7.74 18.14
N ILE A 21 -10.20 -7.52 17.47
CA ILE A 21 -9.67 -8.45 16.48
C ILE A 21 -9.14 -9.71 17.21
N LEU A 22 -9.94 -10.78 17.19
CA LEU A 22 -9.56 -12.10 17.68
C LEU A 22 -9.60 -13.07 16.49
N LEU A 23 -8.44 -13.61 16.11
CA LEU A 23 -8.37 -14.54 14.98
C LEU A 23 -8.09 -15.95 15.51
N GLU A 24 -9.00 -16.86 15.23
CA GLU A 24 -8.88 -18.26 15.56
C GLU A 24 -8.70 -19.10 14.30
N GLY A 25 -8.09 -20.28 14.45
CA GLY A 25 -8.08 -21.29 13.39
C GLY A 25 -7.23 -20.99 12.16
N ILE A 26 -6.37 -19.95 12.16
CA ILE A 26 -5.47 -19.66 11.03
C ILE A 26 -4.57 -20.88 10.76
N PRO A 27 -4.66 -21.53 9.58
CA PRO A 27 -3.80 -22.65 9.23
C PRO A 27 -2.32 -22.24 9.19
N GLY A 28 -1.41 -23.15 9.54
CA GLY A 28 0.03 -22.88 9.49
C GLY A 28 0.57 -22.59 8.08
N ASN A 29 -0.17 -23.00 7.05
CA ASN A 29 0.11 -22.79 5.64
C ASN A 29 -0.89 -21.83 4.97
N ALA A 30 -1.54 -20.96 5.75
CA ALA A 30 -2.48 -19.97 5.22
C ALA A 30 -1.81 -19.10 4.15
N THR A 31 -2.54 -18.81 3.07
CA THR A 31 -2.15 -17.80 2.09
C THR A 31 -2.06 -16.45 2.78
N VAL A 32 -1.08 -15.62 2.44
CA VAL A 32 -0.87 -14.29 3.04
C VAL A 32 -0.60 -13.27 1.95
N PHE A 33 -1.27 -12.12 2.03
CA PHE A 33 -0.84 -10.88 1.37
C PHE A 33 -0.25 -10.00 2.46
N GLU A 34 1.07 -10.11 2.65
CA GLU A 34 1.72 -9.74 3.90
C GLU A 34 2.06 -8.25 4.05
N GLN A 35 2.10 -7.48 2.97
CA GLN A 35 2.49 -6.08 2.95
C GLN A 35 2.05 -5.44 1.63
N PHE A 36 2.17 -4.11 1.48
CA PHE A 36 1.91 -3.44 0.20
C PHE A 36 2.71 -4.06 -0.95
N GLY A 37 2.04 -4.41 -2.04
CA GLY A 37 2.65 -5.14 -3.16
C GLY A 37 3.01 -6.61 -2.86
N GLY A 38 2.55 -7.20 -1.75
CA GLY A 38 2.67 -8.63 -1.47
C GLY A 38 4.07 -9.17 -1.15
N SER A 39 5.15 -8.44 -1.45
CA SER A 39 6.54 -8.78 -1.11
C SER A 39 7.38 -7.53 -0.85
N SER A 40 8.62 -7.70 -0.36
CA SER A 40 9.54 -6.58 -0.12
C SER A 40 10.02 -5.91 -1.40
N GLU A 41 10.13 -6.69 -2.48
CA GLU A 41 10.46 -6.17 -3.82
C GLU A 41 9.27 -5.43 -4.45
N ARG A 42 8.07 -5.62 -3.91
CA ARG A 42 6.75 -5.29 -4.48
C ARG A 42 6.44 -6.14 -5.72
N ASN A 43 5.21 -6.62 -5.82
CA ASN A 43 4.70 -7.39 -6.95
C ASN A 43 3.20 -7.10 -7.15
N PHE A 44 2.85 -6.69 -8.36
CA PHE A 44 1.46 -6.45 -8.77
C PHE A 44 1.04 -7.35 -9.94
N TYR A 45 1.86 -8.34 -10.29
CA TYR A 45 1.66 -9.22 -11.44
C TYR A 45 1.27 -10.64 -11.04
N TYR A 46 0.18 -11.10 -11.65
CA TYR A 46 -0.39 -12.42 -11.49
C TYR A 46 -0.39 -13.11 -12.86
N PRO A 47 0.45 -14.14 -13.08
CA PRO A 47 0.70 -14.73 -14.40
C PRO A 47 -0.42 -15.68 -14.85
N ILE A 48 -1.67 -15.24 -14.76
CA ILE A 48 -2.89 -15.95 -15.16
C ILE A 48 -3.68 -15.13 -16.19
N ASN A 49 -4.41 -15.80 -17.07
CA ASN A 49 -5.40 -15.13 -17.92
C ASN A 49 -6.71 -15.03 -17.15
N VAL A 50 -7.38 -13.90 -17.27
CA VAL A 50 -8.61 -13.59 -16.54
C VAL A 50 -9.62 -12.94 -17.47
N SER A 51 -10.90 -12.95 -17.08
CA SER A 51 -11.96 -12.23 -17.78
C SER A 51 -11.70 -10.72 -17.77
N ASP A 52 -12.14 -10.02 -18.81
CA ASP A 52 -12.22 -8.54 -18.82
C ASP A 52 -13.50 -8.01 -18.15
N SER A 53 -14.27 -8.90 -17.54
CA SER A 53 -15.47 -8.60 -16.76
C SER A 53 -15.29 -8.99 -15.29
N LEU A 54 -15.80 -8.14 -14.42
CA LEU A 54 -15.80 -8.34 -12.97
C LEU A 54 -17.23 -8.40 -12.45
N GLU A 55 -17.50 -9.37 -11.58
CA GLU A 55 -18.77 -9.52 -10.88
C GLU A 55 -18.62 -9.02 -9.45
N PHE A 56 -19.53 -8.14 -9.03
CA PHE A 56 -19.63 -7.69 -7.65
C PHE A 56 -19.97 -8.88 -6.73
N VAL A 57 -19.29 -8.98 -5.59
CA VAL A 57 -19.51 -10.02 -4.59
C VAL A 57 -20.15 -9.42 -3.34
N TRP A 58 -19.48 -8.45 -2.71
CA TRP A 58 -19.95 -7.79 -1.51
C TRP A 58 -19.32 -6.40 -1.36
N ASP A 59 -19.95 -5.55 -0.55
CA ASP A 59 -19.37 -4.31 -0.03
C ASP A 59 -19.43 -4.30 1.50
N ALA A 60 -18.52 -3.54 2.11
CA ALA A 60 -18.44 -3.35 3.54
C ALA A 60 -18.21 -1.87 3.87
N SER A 61 -18.95 -1.34 4.83
CA SER A 61 -18.73 0.02 5.33
C SER A 61 -17.65 0.04 6.41
N THR A 62 -16.66 0.91 6.22
CA THR A 62 -15.70 1.36 7.22
C THR A 62 -16.02 2.82 7.58
N ILE A 63 -15.12 3.48 8.31
CA ILE A 63 -15.24 4.92 8.62
C ILE A 63 -13.93 5.58 8.22
N GLY A 64 -14.03 6.76 7.63
CA GLY A 64 -12.87 7.54 7.17
C GLY A 64 -12.60 7.37 5.68
N SER A 65 -11.53 7.99 5.20
CA SER A 65 -10.98 7.74 3.86
C SER A 65 -9.74 6.86 3.97
N TYR A 66 -9.23 6.47 2.80
CA TYR A 66 -8.03 5.70 2.64
C TYR A 66 -6.92 6.56 2.02
N HIS A 67 -5.67 6.22 2.35
CA HIS A 67 -4.52 6.62 1.55
C HIS A 67 -4.46 5.81 0.23
N ASN A 68 -3.45 6.04 -0.61
CA ASN A 68 -3.19 5.17 -1.78
C ASN A 68 -2.62 3.79 -1.39
N ALA A 69 -2.43 3.57 -0.08
CA ALA A 69 -2.12 2.30 0.53
C ALA A 69 -3.10 1.20 0.11
N SER A 70 -2.73 -0.04 0.41
CA SER A 70 -3.53 -1.23 0.13
C SER A 70 -4.07 -1.83 1.43
N LEU A 71 -4.57 -3.07 1.35
CA LEU A 71 -4.89 -3.89 2.52
C LEU A 71 -3.87 -5.01 2.64
N SER A 72 -3.79 -5.62 3.82
CA SER A 72 -3.12 -6.90 4.00
C SER A 72 -4.11 -8.00 4.34
N ALA A 73 -3.71 -9.24 4.13
CA ALA A 73 -4.61 -10.38 4.30
C ALA A 73 -3.88 -11.63 4.80
N ILE A 74 -4.58 -12.43 5.59
CA ILE A 74 -4.17 -13.79 5.96
C ILE A 74 -5.39 -14.68 6.04
N ASP A 75 -5.34 -15.84 5.39
CA ASP A 75 -6.48 -16.76 5.30
C ASP A 75 -7.77 -16.04 4.81
N ARG A 76 -8.80 -15.91 5.65
CA ARG A 76 -10.05 -15.19 5.37
C ARG A 76 -10.09 -13.79 5.96
N TYR A 77 -9.02 -13.29 6.54
CA TYR A 77 -9.00 -12.05 7.31
C TYR A 77 -8.32 -10.94 6.51
N LEU A 78 -9.06 -9.87 6.19
CA LEU A 78 -8.55 -8.67 5.54
C LEU A 78 -8.32 -7.57 6.59
N PHE A 79 -7.18 -6.89 6.54
CA PHE A 79 -6.86 -5.75 7.40
C PHE A 79 -6.87 -4.47 6.59
N VAL A 80 -7.82 -3.60 6.89
CA VAL A 80 -8.10 -2.37 6.13
C VAL A 80 -7.77 -1.15 6.99
N PRO A 81 -6.64 -0.47 6.73
CA PRO A 81 -6.27 0.76 7.44
C PRO A 81 -7.12 1.94 6.99
N THR A 82 -7.28 2.94 7.85
CA THR A 82 -8.05 4.16 7.55
C THR A 82 -7.39 5.40 8.16
N LEU A 83 -7.62 6.56 7.53
CA LEU A 83 -7.11 7.87 7.95
C LEU A 83 -7.83 8.45 9.19
N VAL A 84 -8.61 7.66 9.90
CA VAL A 84 -9.29 8.05 11.15
C VAL A 84 -8.87 7.14 12.30
N GLY A 85 -7.67 6.57 12.19
CA GLY A 85 -7.05 5.78 13.25
C GLY A 85 -7.70 4.41 13.42
N ARG A 86 -8.19 3.79 12.35
CA ARG A 86 -8.79 2.44 12.45
C ARG A 86 -8.13 1.44 11.53
N ILE A 87 -8.06 0.21 12.01
CA ILE A 87 -7.77 -0.97 11.19
C ILE A 87 -8.94 -1.93 11.34
N TYR A 88 -9.73 -2.08 10.29
CA TYR A 88 -10.83 -3.03 10.25
C TYR A 88 -10.31 -4.41 9.89
N CYS A 89 -10.78 -5.41 10.61
CA CYS A 89 -10.67 -6.81 10.23
C CYS A 89 -12.00 -7.25 9.60
N LEU A 90 -11.98 -7.52 8.30
CA LEU A 90 -13.15 -7.98 7.54
C LEU A 90 -12.97 -9.44 7.13
N ASP A 91 -14.09 -10.15 7.05
CA ASP A 91 -14.13 -11.45 6.41
C ASP A 91 -14.02 -11.34 4.90
N ALA A 92 -13.01 -11.96 4.30
CA ALA A 92 -12.75 -11.91 2.86
C ALA A 92 -13.91 -12.46 2.02
N ASN A 93 -14.67 -13.44 2.51
CA ASN A 93 -15.71 -14.10 1.73
C ASN A 93 -17.05 -13.36 1.79
N THR A 94 -17.31 -12.63 2.88
CA THR A 94 -18.64 -12.07 3.18
C THR A 94 -18.64 -10.55 3.40
N GLY A 95 -17.46 -9.93 3.56
CA GLY A 95 -17.32 -8.51 3.91
C GLY A 95 -17.69 -8.17 5.36
N LEU A 96 -18.11 -9.16 6.17
CA LEU A 96 -18.56 -8.92 7.53
C LEU A 96 -17.42 -8.45 8.44
N GLU A 97 -17.67 -7.42 9.25
CA GLU A 97 -16.71 -6.97 10.26
C GLU A 97 -16.55 -8.01 11.38
N ILE A 98 -15.31 -8.47 11.50
CA ILE A 98 -14.83 -9.38 12.54
C ILE A 98 -14.42 -8.57 13.77
N GLY A 99 -13.65 -7.49 13.56
CA GLY A 99 -13.23 -6.59 14.61
C GLY A 99 -12.58 -5.32 14.08
N VAL A 100 -12.25 -4.40 14.99
CA VAL A 100 -11.59 -3.14 14.63
C VAL A 100 -10.62 -2.72 15.73
N GLU A 101 -9.39 -2.40 15.33
CA GLU A 101 -8.42 -1.74 16.20
C GLU A 101 -8.48 -0.24 16.01
N LYS A 102 -8.30 0.54 17.09
CA LYS A 102 -8.51 1.98 17.12
C LYS A 102 -7.35 2.70 17.78
N GLU A 103 -6.88 3.74 17.13
CA GLU A 103 -5.87 4.66 17.61
C GLU A 103 -6.37 6.11 17.56
N THR A 104 -5.61 7.01 18.18
CA THR A 104 -5.93 8.43 18.28
C THR A 104 -5.51 9.25 17.06
N GLY A 105 -4.76 8.65 16.14
CA GLY A 105 -4.17 9.31 14.97
C GLY A 105 -4.70 8.81 13.63
N GLU A 106 -3.83 8.75 12.64
CA GLU A 106 -4.10 8.18 11.32
C GLU A 106 -3.34 6.86 11.14
N VAL A 107 -3.93 5.89 10.44
CA VAL A 107 -3.22 4.70 9.96
C VAL A 107 -3.09 4.83 8.44
N PRO A 108 -2.03 5.47 7.93
CA PRO A 108 -1.96 5.90 6.52
C PRO A 108 -1.44 4.83 5.57
N ILE A 109 -0.86 3.73 6.06
CA ILE A 109 -0.17 2.74 5.24
C ILE A 109 -0.68 1.31 5.47
N THR A 110 -0.29 0.40 4.59
CA THR A 110 -0.70 -1.01 4.64
C THR A 110 -0.10 -1.69 5.89
N PRO A 111 -0.90 -2.35 6.75
CA PRO A 111 -0.37 -3.13 7.86
C PRO A 111 0.47 -4.29 7.36
N VAL A 112 1.61 -4.55 8.00
CA VAL A 112 2.45 -5.72 7.69
C VAL A 112 1.95 -6.91 8.50
N VAL A 113 1.73 -8.07 7.88
CA VAL A 113 1.36 -9.32 8.55
C VAL A 113 2.58 -10.22 8.65
N TYR A 114 2.88 -10.71 9.86
CA TYR A 114 3.90 -11.73 10.08
C TYR A 114 3.41 -12.73 11.12
N ARG A 115 3.31 -14.00 10.70
CA ARG A 115 2.80 -15.09 11.52
C ARG A 115 1.43 -14.74 12.11
N LYS A 116 1.31 -14.65 13.44
CA LYS A 116 0.06 -14.38 14.16
C LYS A 116 -0.02 -12.94 14.67
N ARG A 117 0.62 -12.02 13.94
CA ARG A 117 0.66 -10.60 14.27
C ARG A 117 0.47 -9.76 13.02
N PHE A 118 0.02 -8.54 13.25
CA PHE A 118 0.25 -7.46 12.31
C PHE A 118 0.94 -6.29 13.01
N PHE A 119 1.65 -5.52 12.21
CA PHE A 119 2.38 -4.34 12.60
C PHE A 119 1.83 -3.19 11.77
N TYR A 120 1.58 -2.07 12.41
CA TYR A 120 0.99 -0.92 11.74
C TYR A 120 1.53 0.37 12.34
N LEU A 121 1.36 1.45 11.58
CA LEU A 121 1.74 2.78 11.99
C LEU A 121 0.52 3.57 12.45
N ASN A 122 0.73 4.39 13.48
CA ASN A 122 -0.19 5.41 13.95
C ASN A 122 0.52 6.77 13.89
N ASN A 123 0.17 7.63 12.92
CA ASN A 123 0.62 9.02 12.92
C ASN A 123 -0.26 9.79 13.92
N ILE A 124 0.33 10.23 15.04
CA ILE A 124 -0.42 10.77 16.17
C ILE A 124 -1.06 12.11 15.77
N SER A 125 -2.36 12.26 16.01
CA SER A 125 -3.09 13.48 15.67
C SER A 125 -2.50 14.71 16.37
N GLU A 126 -2.46 15.84 15.66
CA GLU A 126 -1.91 17.11 16.15
C GLU A 126 -0.43 17.01 16.60
N SER A 127 0.30 16.01 16.11
CA SER A 127 1.71 15.78 16.39
C SER A 127 2.48 15.50 15.10
N GLU A 128 3.78 15.76 15.13
CA GLU A 128 4.72 15.29 14.10
C GLU A 128 5.24 13.88 14.41
N LYS A 129 4.72 13.21 15.44
CA LYS A 129 5.19 11.89 15.89
C LYS A 129 4.36 10.75 15.32
N SER A 130 4.96 9.57 15.29
CA SER A 130 4.25 8.33 14.98
C SER A 130 4.62 7.20 15.94
N GLU A 131 3.88 6.10 15.89
CA GLU A 131 4.15 4.89 16.64
C GLU A 131 4.12 3.68 15.71
N VAL A 132 5.00 2.71 15.97
CA VAL A 132 4.91 1.35 15.41
C VAL A 132 4.26 0.45 16.45
N LEU A 133 3.16 -0.19 16.08
CA LEU A 133 2.36 -1.00 16.99
C LEU A 133 2.41 -2.46 16.60
N TYR A 134 2.52 -3.32 17.61
CA TYR A 134 2.63 -4.77 17.45
C TYR A 134 1.36 -5.40 17.98
N TYR A 135 0.43 -5.76 17.11
CA TYR A 135 -0.82 -6.40 17.51
C TYR A 135 -0.71 -7.92 17.42
N ASP A 136 -1.10 -8.60 18.48
CA ASP A 136 -1.07 -10.06 18.55
C ASP A 136 -2.49 -10.63 18.43
N PHE A 137 -2.75 -11.39 17.36
CA PHE A 137 -4.08 -11.91 17.06
C PHE A 137 -4.63 -12.86 18.13
N LEU A 138 -3.74 -13.56 18.85
CA LEU A 138 -4.14 -14.53 19.87
C LEU A 138 -4.45 -13.85 21.21
N ARG A 139 -3.77 -12.74 21.50
CA ARG A 139 -4.02 -11.94 22.71
C ARG A 139 -5.04 -10.84 22.51
N SER A 140 -5.36 -10.54 21.26
CA SER A 140 -6.33 -9.52 20.87
C SER A 140 -5.98 -8.15 21.46
N ASN A 141 -4.69 -7.81 21.43
CA ASN A 141 -4.21 -6.52 21.90
C ASN A 141 -2.87 -6.13 21.26
N VAL A 142 -2.57 -4.83 21.37
CA VAL A 142 -1.23 -4.31 21.13
C VAL A 142 -0.31 -4.75 22.28
N ILE A 143 0.75 -5.49 21.95
CA ILE A 143 1.72 -6.03 22.91
C ILE A 143 3.00 -5.21 23.00
N ASN A 144 3.25 -4.31 22.04
CA ASN A 144 4.38 -3.39 22.04
C ASN A 144 4.06 -2.13 21.23
N ARG A 145 4.64 -1.00 21.64
CA ARG A 145 4.55 0.32 20.98
C ARG A 145 5.93 0.95 20.96
N ILE A 146 6.35 1.43 19.80
CA ILE A 146 7.63 2.08 19.60
C ILE A 146 7.36 3.47 19.05
N GLU A 147 7.65 4.50 19.85
CA GLU A 147 7.51 5.89 19.43
C GLU A 147 8.61 6.28 18.44
N LEU A 148 8.21 7.04 17.43
CA LEU A 148 9.08 7.69 16.46
C LEU A 148 8.82 9.20 16.54
N ASP A 149 9.89 9.99 16.53
CA ASP A 149 9.80 11.45 16.63
C ASP A 149 9.35 12.14 15.33
N GLU A 150 8.97 11.36 14.31
CA GLU A 150 8.57 11.82 12.99
C GLU A 150 7.38 11.00 12.47
N ALA A 151 6.53 11.63 11.66
CA ALA A 151 5.45 10.98 10.93
C ALA A 151 6.02 10.02 9.88
N VAL A 152 5.23 9.01 9.53
CA VAL A 152 5.56 8.05 8.49
C VAL A 152 4.37 7.86 7.59
N ASP A 153 4.50 8.27 6.33
CA ASP A 153 3.49 8.06 5.29
C ASP A 153 3.96 7.08 4.20
N ASN A 154 5.15 6.52 4.38
CA ASN A 154 5.78 5.59 3.44
C ASN A 154 5.50 4.15 3.85
N GLU A 155 5.24 3.28 2.88
CA GLU A 155 4.98 1.86 3.14
C GLU A 155 6.15 1.17 3.88
N MET A 156 5.82 0.37 4.89
CA MET A 156 6.79 -0.49 5.57
C MET A 156 7.30 -1.60 4.65
N VAL A 157 8.52 -2.08 4.90
CA VAL A 157 9.11 -3.22 4.18
C VAL A 157 9.45 -4.33 5.16
N LYS A 158 8.73 -5.44 5.04
CA LYS A 158 8.97 -6.66 5.80
C LYS A 158 10.25 -7.35 5.31
N THR A 159 11.05 -7.85 6.25
CA THR A 159 12.23 -8.69 5.99
C THR A 159 12.14 -9.98 6.82
N ASP A 160 13.10 -10.89 6.69
CA ASP A 160 13.10 -12.13 7.50
C ASP A 160 13.31 -11.89 9.00
N GLU A 161 13.96 -10.78 9.36
CA GLU A 161 14.38 -10.49 10.74
C GLU A 161 13.61 -9.34 11.39
N GLY A 162 12.89 -8.54 10.61
CA GLY A 162 12.18 -7.37 11.11
C GLY A 162 11.50 -6.55 10.02
N ILE A 163 11.22 -5.30 10.34
CA ILE A 163 10.55 -4.34 9.47
C ILE A 163 11.47 -3.13 9.29
N LEU A 164 11.60 -2.69 8.04
CA LEU A 164 12.27 -1.46 7.67
C LEU A 164 11.24 -0.34 7.54
N ILE A 165 11.56 0.80 8.13
CA ILE A 165 10.71 2.00 8.15
C ILE A 165 11.55 3.19 7.71
N ILE A 166 10.97 4.06 6.87
CA ILE A 166 11.58 5.33 6.51
C ILE A 166 10.62 6.46 6.92
N THR A 167 11.05 7.30 7.84
CA THR A 167 10.28 8.46 8.30
C THR A 167 10.22 9.55 7.24
N ASN A 168 9.25 10.46 7.38
CA ASN A 168 9.07 11.57 6.46
C ASN A 168 10.29 12.53 6.44
N GLY A 169 11.08 12.62 7.51
CA GLY A 169 12.34 13.36 7.54
C GLY A 169 13.56 12.59 7.00
N GLY A 170 13.37 11.35 6.53
CA GLY A 170 14.40 10.53 5.90
C GLY A 170 15.28 9.77 6.88
N LYS A 171 14.73 9.32 8.01
CA LYS A 171 15.38 8.37 8.91
C LYS A 171 14.98 6.95 8.55
N LEU A 172 15.95 6.10 8.21
CA LEU A 172 15.77 4.66 8.05
C LEU A 172 15.93 3.97 9.41
N LEU A 173 15.00 3.09 9.78
CA LEU A 173 15.09 2.23 10.95
C LEU A 173 14.87 0.78 10.54
N LYS A 174 15.60 -0.15 11.17
CA LYS A 174 15.23 -1.58 11.20
C LYS A 174 14.78 -1.92 12.60
N ILE A 175 13.57 -2.45 12.72
CA ILE A 175 12.99 -2.90 13.99
C ILE A 175 12.68 -4.38 13.89
N ASN A 176 13.20 -5.18 14.80
CA ASN A 176 12.95 -6.61 14.79
C ASN A 176 11.54 -6.98 15.31
N TYR A 177 11.16 -8.25 15.15
CA TYR A 177 9.81 -8.73 15.49
C TYR A 177 9.50 -8.81 16.99
N ILE A 178 10.47 -8.52 17.87
CA ILE A 178 10.24 -8.34 19.31
C ILE A 178 10.21 -6.87 19.73
N GLY A 179 10.39 -5.95 18.77
CA GLY A 179 10.28 -4.51 18.95
C GLY A 179 11.52 -3.82 19.50
N GLN A 180 12.70 -4.36 19.19
CA GLN A 180 13.96 -3.66 19.42
C GLN A 180 14.43 -3.04 18.10
N ILE A 181 14.95 -1.82 18.19
CA ILE A 181 15.57 -1.13 17.06
C ILE A 181 16.97 -1.73 16.87
N ASP A 182 17.21 -2.36 15.73
CA ASP A 182 18.50 -2.96 15.39
C ASP A 182 19.51 -1.89 14.97
N TYR A 183 19.07 -0.92 14.15
CA TYR A 183 19.88 0.24 13.75
C TYR A 183 19.00 1.40 13.25
N GLU A 184 19.62 2.58 13.15
CA GLU A 184 19.05 3.79 12.57
C GLU A 184 20.05 4.50 11.66
N VAL A 185 19.57 5.11 10.58
CA VAL A 185 20.38 5.86 9.62
C VAL A 185 19.66 7.12 9.20
N GLU A 186 20.25 8.28 9.46
CA GLU A 186 19.67 9.57 9.11
C GLU A 186 20.17 10.07 7.76
N THR A 187 19.26 10.32 6.83
CA THR A 187 19.57 11.02 5.57
C THR A 187 19.17 12.48 5.58
N LYS A 188 18.28 12.87 6.52
CA LYS A 188 17.79 14.23 6.78
C LYS A 188 17.23 14.89 5.54
N THR A 189 16.44 14.15 4.78
CA THR A 189 15.84 14.62 3.54
C THR A 189 14.42 14.12 3.45
N GLN A 190 13.50 15.03 3.14
CA GLN A 190 12.08 14.72 3.08
C GLN A 190 11.81 13.55 2.13
N THR A 191 11.16 12.52 2.66
CA THR A 191 10.93 11.25 1.97
C THR A 191 9.45 10.92 2.04
N PHE A 192 8.79 11.02 0.89
CA PHE A 192 7.40 10.61 0.65
C PHE A 192 7.40 9.59 -0.49
N PHE A 193 8.15 8.51 -0.29
CA PHE A 193 8.45 7.50 -1.29
C PHE A 193 8.28 6.11 -0.70
N ASP A 194 7.50 5.25 -1.34
CA ASP A 194 7.34 3.87 -0.90
C ASP A 194 8.60 3.05 -1.23
N PRO A 195 9.38 2.62 -0.22
CA PRO A 195 10.63 1.88 -0.45
C PRO A 195 10.36 0.45 -0.94
N ALA A 196 11.39 -0.17 -1.49
CA ALA A 196 11.42 -1.59 -1.81
C ALA A 196 12.75 -2.20 -1.35
N ALA A 197 12.78 -3.51 -1.14
CA ALA A 197 14.00 -4.22 -0.76
C ALA A 197 14.08 -5.61 -1.41
N ASP A 198 15.30 -5.99 -1.81
CA ASP A 198 15.65 -7.38 -2.04
C ASP A 198 16.13 -8.03 -0.71
N SER A 199 16.79 -9.19 -0.77
CA SER A 199 17.30 -9.87 0.43
C SER A 199 18.50 -9.20 1.09
N LEU A 200 19.17 -8.26 0.42
CA LEU A 200 20.42 -7.64 0.87
C LEU A 200 20.32 -6.14 1.08
N ASN A 201 19.50 -5.46 0.29
CA ASN A 201 19.48 -4.01 0.13
C ASN A 201 18.06 -3.47 0.13
N ILE A 202 17.85 -2.40 0.90
CA ILE A 202 16.70 -1.52 0.73
C ILE A 202 17.06 -0.40 -0.25
N PHE A 203 16.08 0.04 -1.03
CA PHE A 203 16.16 1.14 -1.97
C PHE A 203 14.99 2.10 -1.77
N TRP A 204 15.30 3.40 -1.78
CA TRP A 204 14.31 4.46 -1.72
C TRP A 204 14.80 5.72 -2.42
N ALA A 205 13.89 6.66 -2.62
CA ALA A 205 14.20 7.97 -3.18
C ALA A 205 13.55 9.08 -2.34
N ASN A 206 13.87 10.33 -2.63
CA ASN A 206 13.41 11.45 -1.81
C ASN A 206 13.07 12.71 -2.62
N GLN A 207 12.52 13.72 -1.94
CA GLN A 207 12.06 14.95 -2.57
C GLN A 207 13.18 15.84 -3.12
N ASN A 208 14.45 15.61 -2.74
CA ASN A 208 15.59 16.31 -3.34
C ASN A 208 16.05 15.69 -4.66
N GLY A 209 15.38 14.62 -5.11
CA GLY A 209 15.68 13.91 -6.34
C GLY A 209 16.85 12.95 -6.20
N GLU A 210 17.11 12.46 -4.98
CA GLU A 210 18.13 11.48 -4.71
C GLU A 210 17.55 10.07 -4.67
N ILE A 211 18.32 9.12 -5.18
CA ILE A 211 18.14 7.68 -4.95
C ILE A 211 19.17 7.21 -3.93
N ILE A 212 18.76 6.32 -3.05
CA ILE A 212 19.56 5.83 -1.93
C ILE A 212 19.36 4.33 -1.82
N SER A 213 20.46 3.62 -1.56
CA SER A 213 20.42 2.22 -1.17
C SER A 213 21.26 1.99 0.07
N ALA A 214 20.79 1.11 0.95
CA ALA A 214 21.48 0.68 2.15
C ALA A 214 21.37 -0.81 2.34
N ARG A 215 22.36 -1.41 3.00
CA ARG A 215 22.29 -2.83 3.39
C ARG A 215 21.28 -3.05 4.50
N ILE A 216 20.51 -4.12 4.40
CA ILE A 216 19.50 -4.51 5.40
C ILE A 216 20.16 -5.04 6.68
N SER A 217 21.38 -5.55 6.60
CA SER A 217 22.07 -6.14 7.74
C SER A 217 22.51 -5.11 8.79
N ASP A 218 22.90 -3.92 8.36
CA ASP A 218 23.55 -2.92 9.22
C ASP A 218 23.21 -1.46 8.88
N GLY A 219 22.32 -1.22 7.92
CA GLY A 219 21.91 0.11 7.48
C GLY A 219 23.00 0.87 6.71
N LYS A 220 24.19 0.31 6.49
CA LYS A 220 25.26 1.05 5.82
C LYS A 220 24.85 1.40 4.41
N LEU A 221 24.92 2.69 4.06
CA LEU A 221 24.64 3.15 2.71
C LEU A 221 25.59 2.50 1.70
N ASN A 222 25.00 1.93 0.64
CA ASN A 222 25.71 1.52 -0.56
C ASN A 222 26.02 2.74 -1.43
N TYR A 223 25.02 3.59 -1.65
CA TYR A 223 25.15 4.87 -2.36
C TYR A 223 24.02 5.84 -2.01
N ARG A 224 24.27 7.11 -2.33
CA ARG A 224 23.29 8.21 -2.38
C ARG A 224 23.64 9.06 -3.60
N LYS A 225 22.70 9.24 -4.53
CA LYS A 225 22.96 9.96 -5.79
C LYS A 225 21.77 10.82 -6.20
N LYS A 226 22.01 12.08 -6.54
CA LYS A 226 21.00 12.97 -7.13
C LYS A 226 20.87 12.73 -8.63
N ILE A 227 19.66 12.39 -9.09
CA ILE A 227 19.36 12.05 -10.49
C ILE A 227 18.11 12.74 -11.06
N SER A 228 17.33 13.40 -10.21
CA SER A 228 16.09 14.10 -10.56
C SER A 228 15.95 15.38 -9.70
N ASN A 229 14.81 16.07 -9.85
CA ASN A 229 14.39 17.20 -9.03
C ASN A 229 13.49 16.78 -7.85
N GLY A 230 12.95 15.56 -7.82
CA GLY A 230 12.19 15.07 -6.68
C GLY A 230 11.36 13.81 -6.97
N PHE A 231 11.32 12.91 -5.99
CA PHE A 231 10.53 11.68 -6.03
C PHE A 231 9.44 11.70 -4.96
N GLU A 232 8.23 11.29 -5.35
CA GLU A 232 7.07 11.11 -4.46
C GLU A 232 6.21 9.91 -4.91
N SER A 233 6.87 8.87 -5.43
CA SER A 233 6.24 7.64 -5.93
C SER A 233 6.63 6.45 -5.04
N GLY A 234 6.94 5.30 -5.61
CA GLY A 234 7.69 4.27 -4.92
C GLY A 234 8.51 3.43 -5.89
N ALA A 235 9.20 2.43 -5.36
CA ALA A 235 10.03 1.53 -6.14
C ALA A 235 9.44 0.12 -6.24
N ILE A 236 9.74 -0.54 -7.35
CA ILE A 236 9.66 -1.99 -7.49
C ILE A 236 11.05 -2.51 -7.87
N ILE A 237 11.46 -3.62 -7.28
CA ILE A 237 12.75 -4.26 -7.54
C ILE A 237 12.55 -5.57 -8.29
N GLU A 238 13.33 -5.81 -9.34
CA GLU A 238 13.37 -7.11 -9.99
C GLU A 238 14.73 -7.30 -10.65
N ASN A 239 15.36 -8.47 -10.45
CA ASN A 239 16.61 -8.85 -11.13
C ASN A 239 17.71 -7.76 -11.04
N GLU A 240 18.01 -7.31 -9.82
CA GLU A 240 19.00 -6.26 -9.52
C GLU A 240 18.73 -4.91 -10.19
N LYS A 241 17.48 -4.64 -10.54
CA LYS A 241 17.02 -3.35 -11.06
C LYS A 241 15.93 -2.78 -10.19
N ALA A 242 15.96 -1.47 -10.00
CA ALA A 242 14.86 -0.72 -9.38
C ALA A 242 14.17 0.14 -10.44
N TYR A 243 12.83 0.16 -10.41
CA TYR A 243 12.00 0.98 -11.28
C TYR A 243 11.20 1.97 -10.45
N LEU A 244 11.26 3.25 -10.81
CA LEU A 244 10.64 4.34 -10.07
C LEU A 244 10.36 5.55 -10.97
N GLY A 245 9.32 6.31 -10.65
CA GLY A 245 8.95 7.54 -11.38
C GLY A 245 9.14 8.80 -10.56
N ASP A 246 9.39 9.93 -11.21
CA ASP A 246 9.61 11.21 -10.54
C ASP A 246 8.48 12.23 -10.73
N ASN A 247 8.65 13.39 -10.08
CA ASN A 247 7.74 14.52 -10.17
C ASN A 247 7.74 15.26 -11.51
N ASP A 248 8.73 15.01 -12.38
CA ASP A 248 8.84 15.57 -13.73
C ASP A 248 8.27 14.60 -14.79
N GLY A 249 7.77 13.45 -14.36
CA GLY A 249 7.16 12.43 -15.20
C GLY A 249 8.15 11.47 -15.84
N ILE A 250 9.39 11.43 -15.39
CA ILE A 250 10.38 10.48 -15.88
C ILE A 250 10.26 9.17 -15.10
N ILE A 251 10.09 8.06 -15.81
CA ILE A 251 10.27 6.71 -15.26
C ILE A 251 11.70 6.24 -15.53
N TYR A 252 12.33 5.70 -14.49
CA TYR A 252 13.72 5.25 -14.50
C TYR A 252 13.79 3.74 -14.31
N CYS A 253 14.78 3.12 -14.95
CA CYS A 253 15.34 1.84 -14.52
C CYS A 253 16.75 2.10 -14.01
N ILE A 254 17.01 1.69 -12.78
CA ILE A 254 18.27 1.88 -12.07
C ILE A 254 18.92 0.52 -11.84
N ASN A 255 20.22 0.40 -12.04
CA ASN A 255 20.97 -0.74 -11.54
C ASN A 255 21.03 -0.63 -10.01
N LEU A 256 20.43 -1.60 -9.32
CA LEU A 256 20.24 -1.55 -7.87
C LEU A 256 21.56 -1.51 -7.10
N ILE A 257 22.62 -2.12 -7.64
CA ILE A 257 23.93 -2.24 -6.97
C ILE A 257 24.79 -0.98 -7.19
N SER A 258 24.92 -0.52 -8.44
CA SER A 258 25.76 0.63 -8.76
C SER A 258 25.03 1.97 -8.55
N GLY A 259 23.69 1.98 -8.55
CA GLY A 259 22.88 3.19 -8.57
C GLY A 259 22.99 3.96 -9.88
N GLU A 260 23.34 3.31 -10.99
CA GLU A 260 23.41 3.95 -12.31
C GLU A 260 22.08 3.82 -13.06
N VAL A 261 21.73 4.86 -13.81
CA VAL A 261 20.55 4.84 -14.67
C VAL A 261 20.83 3.93 -15.87
N VAL A 262 20.09 2.84 -15.98
CA VAL A 262 20.15 1.91 -17.12
C VAL A 262 19.41 2.51 -18.31
N TRP A 263 18.19 2.99 -18.07
CA TRP A 263 17.40 3.74 -19.03
C TRP A 263 16.44 4.68 -18.30
N LYS A 264 15.94 5.68 -19.03
CA LYS A 264 14.85 6.55 -18.57
C LYS A 264 13.91 6.87 -19.72
N PHE A 265 12.63 7.07 -19.40
CA PHE A 265 11.61 7.43 -20.37
C PHE A 265 10.78 8.59 -19.82
N LEU A 266 10.58 9.63 -20.63
CA LEU A 266 9.76 10.79 -20.24
C LEU A 266 8.30 10.49 -20.54
N THR A 267 7.48 10.42 -19.50
CA THR A 267 6.03 10.52 -19.60
C THR A 267 5.62 11.99 -19.57
N ASP A 268 4.39 12.29 -19.97
CA ASP A 268 3.88 13.65 -20.08
C ASP A 268 3.31 14.23 -18.75
N GLY A 269 3.54 13.60 -17.60
CA GLY A 269 2.98 14.05 -16.32
C GLY A 269 3.59 13.36 -15.10
N LYS A 270 3.40 13.96 -13.91
CA LYS A 270 4.01 13.48 -12.65
C LYS A 270 3.63 12.04 -12.33
N ILE A 271 4.57 11.26 -11.81
CA ILE A 271 4.34 9.89 -11.38
C ILE A 271 4.29 9.85 -9.84
N LYS A 272 3.23 9.26 -9.30
CA LYS A 272 2.97 9.16 -7.84
C LYS A 272 2.70 7.74 -7.35
N SER A 273 2.67 6.76 -8.25
CA SER A 273 2.43 5.36 -7.93
C SER A 273 3.67 4.52 -8.09
N VAL A 274 3.69 3.35 -7.45
CA VAL A 274 4.71 2.33 -7.71
C VAL A 274 4.45 1.71 -9.09
N PRO A 275 5.47 1.57 -9.96
CA PRO A 275 5.31 0.87 -11.24
C PRO A 275 4.92 -0.59 -11.04
N SER A 276 4.18 -1.13 -12.00
CA SER A 276 3.87 -2.56 -12.06
C SER A 276 4.67 -3.22 -13.18
N LEU A 277 5.18 -4.42 -12.95
CA LEU A 277 6.05 -5.12 -13.91
C LEU A 277 5.42 -6.44 -14.33
N ASP A 278 5.61 -6.82 -15.59
CA ASP A 278 5.59 -8.23 -15.96
C ASP A 278 6.96 -8.66 -16.52
N ASN A 279 7.03 -9.85 -17.11
CA ASN A 279 8.28 -10.37 -17.68
C ASN A 279 8.89 -9.48 -18.77
N LYS A 280 8.09 -8.63 -19.44
CA LYS A 280 8.49 -7.88 -20.64
C LYS A 280 8.41 -6.37 -20.46
N SER A 281 7.49 -5.87 -19.64
CA SER A 281 7.11 -4.47 -19.62
C SER A 281 7.04 -3.87 -18.23
N VAL A 282 7.25 -2.56 -18.17
CA VAL A 282 6.89 -1.67 -17.06
C VAL A 282 5.58 -0.99 -17.41
N TYR A 283 4.62 -1.00 -16.47
CA TYR A 283 3.35 -0.30 -16.57
C TYR A 283 3.32 0.83 -15.56
N ILE A 284 3.00 2.05 -16.02
CA ILE A 284 2.97 3.21 -15.15
C ILE A 284 1.92 4.23 -15.58
N GLY A 285 1.07 4.61 -14.61
CA GLY A 285 0.10 5.69 -14.74
C GLY A 285 0.65 7.01 -14.20
N ASN A 286 0.17 8.14 -14.72
CA ASN A 286 0.56 9.46 -14.26
C ASN A 286 -0.62 10.38 -13.93
N LEU A 287 -0.31 11.54 -13.35
CA LEU A 287 -1.32 12.51 -12.92
C LEU A 287 -2.04 13.25 -14.06
N ASN A 288 -1.61 13.06 -15.31
CA ASN A 288 -2.29 13.58 -16.50
C ASN A 288 -3.27 12.57 -17.11
N GLY A 289 -3.52 11.45 -16.42
CA GLY A 289 -4.43 10.41 -16.86
C GLY A 289 -3.88 9.59 -18.02
N LYS A 290 -2.56 9.45 -18.11
CA LYS A 290 -1.90 8.60 -19.10
C LYS A 290 -1.33 7.35 -18.45
N LEU A 291 -1.56 6.22 -19.09
CA LEU A 291 -0.99 4.91 -18.74
C LEU A 291 -0.04 4.48 -19.86
N TYR A 292 1.15 4.04 -19.49
CA TYR A 292 2.18 3.63 -20.43
C TYR A 292 2.58 2.18 -20.20
N SER A 293 2.82 1.45 -21.29
CA SER A 293 3.62 0.23 -21.30
C SER A 293 4.97 0.52 -21.93
N ILE A 294 6.04 0.17 -21.23
CA ILE A 294 7.42 0.46 -21.63
C ILE A 294 8.20 -0.85 -21.62
N ASP A 295 8.98 -1.12 -22.66
CA ASP A 295 9.87 -2.27 -22.72
C ASP A 295 10.85 -2.25 -21.53
N LYS A 296 10.81 -3.30 -20.71
CA LYS A 296 11.56 -3.39 -19.45
C LYS A 296 13.08 -3.41 -19.65
N ILE A 297 13.55 -3.82 -20.84
CA ILE A 297 14.97 -3.94 -21.18
C ILE A 297 15.49 -2.66 -21.83
N LYS A 298 14.77 -2.13 -22.81
CA LYS A 298 15.19 -1.01 -23.66
C LYS A 298 14.74 0.35 -23.14
N GLY A 299 13.71 0.41 -22.31
CA GLY A 299 13.10 1.68 -21.88
C GLY A 299 12.35 2.39 -23.00
N THR A 300 11.93 1.67 -24.05
CA THR A 300 11.19 2.21 -25.19
C THR A 300 9.69 2.01 -25.01
N LEU A 301 8.89 2.97 -25.47
CA LEU A 301 7.43 2.87 -25.46
C LEU A 301 6.94 1.64 -26.25
N ASN A 302 6.11 0.81 -25.63
CA ASN A 302 5.31 -0.20 -26.32
C ASN A 302 4.00 0.42 -26.80
N TRP A 303 3.24 1.01 -25.86
CA TRP A 303 2.00 1.73 -26.12
C TRP A 303 1.72 2.75 -25.01
N GLY A 304 0.87 3.73 -25.32
CA GLY A 304 0.36 4.71 -24.36
C GLY A 304 -1.15 4.88 -24.52
N ALA A 305 -1.86 4.87 -23.41
CA ALA A 305 -3.31 5.04 -23.33
C ALA A 305 -3.64 6.26 -22.48
N GLY A 306 -4.77 6.92 -22.79
CA GLY A 306 -5.24 8.07 -22.03
C GLY A 306 -6.65 7.86 -21.52
N SER A 307 -6.91 8.41 -20.34
CA SER A 307 -8.23 8.53 -19.75
C SER A 307 -8.47 9.96 -19.28
N ASP A 308 -9.68 10.24 -18.84
CA ASP A 308 -10.13 11.58 -18.47
C ASP A 308 -9.80 11.95 -17.01
N GLY A 309 -9.35 10.99 -16.21
CA GLY A 309 -8.98 11.19 -14.80
C GLY A 309 -7.57 10.68 -14.52
N LEU A 310 -7.04 11.08 -13.37
CA LEU A 310 -5.63 10.84 -13.04
C LEU A 310 -5.39 9.43 -12.49
N TYR A 311 -4.19 8.92 -12.72
CA TYR A 311 -3.70 7.66 -12.18
C TYR A 311 -2.64 7.91 -11.12
N ASN A 312 -2.92 7.47 -9.89
CA ASN A 312 -2.06 7.66 -8.73
C ASN A 312 -1.93 6.40 -7.85
N THR A 313 -2.38 5.25 -8.35
CA THR A 313 -2.21 3.93 -7.71
C THR A 313 -1.47 3.00 -8.66
N SER A 314 -0.88 1.93 -8.13
CA SER A 314 -0.29 0.87 -8.96
C SER A 314 -1.38 0.08 -9.69
N SER A 315 -1.07 -0.41 -10.89
CA SER A 315 -1.98 -1.28 -11.66
C SER A 315 -1.86 -2.72 -11.18
N LEU A 316 -2.97 -3.46 -11.09
CA LEU A 316 -2.90 -4.92 -11.06
C LEU A 316 -2.67 -5.43 -12.48
N VAL A 317 -1.73 -6.36 -12.65
CA VAL A 317 -1.30 -6.87 -13.96
C VAL A 317 -1.61 -8.36 -14.04
N PHE A 318 -2.27 -8.76 -15.12
CA PHE A 318 -2.53 -10.15 -15.48
C PHE A 318 -1.85 -10.51 -16.81
N ASN A 319 -1.99 -11.74 -17.30
CA ASN A 319 -1.39 -12.12 -18.59
C ASN A 319 -1.97 -11.36 -19.78
N ASN A 320 -3.23 -10.95 -19.70
CA ASN A 320 -3.98 -10.35 -20.80
C ASN A 320 -4.50 -8.93 -20.51
N ILE A 321 -4.69 -8.55 -19.24
CA ILE A 321 -5.26 -7.24 -18.86
C ILE A 321 -4.46 -6.53 -17.76
N LEU A 322 -4.74 -5.25 -17.61
CA LEU A 322 -4.38 -4.39 -16.49
C LEU A 322 -5.67 -3.89 -15.82
N ILE A 323 -5.68 -3.79 -14.49
CA ILE A 323 -6.75 -3.12 -13.75
C ILE A 323 -6.15 -1.86 -13.12
N GLN A 324 -6.67 -0.71 -13.52
CA GLN A 324 -6.17 0.60 -13.10
C GLN A 324 -7.28 1.40 -12.42
N VAL A 325 -7.00 1.93 -11.24
CA VAL A 325 -7.89 2.89 -10.58
C VAL A 325 -7.72 4.26 -11.24
N ASN A 326 -8.84 4.84 -11.63
CA ASN A 326 -8.97 6.20 -12.10
C ASN A 326 -9.69 7.05 -11.05
N GLN A 327 -9.05 8.13 -10.61
CA GLN A 327 -9.58 8.98 -9.53
C GLN A 327 -10.87 9.74 -9.88
N LYS A 328 -11.39 9.65 -11.10
CA LYS A 328 -12.76 10.03 -11.45
C LYS A 328 -13.76 8.90 -11.22
N ASN A 329 -13.69 8.33 -10.01
CA ASN A 329 -14.65 7.35 -9.50
C ASN A 329 -14.79 6.08 -10.35
N LYS A 330 -13.75 5.64 -11.05
CA LYS A 330 -13.85 4.42 -11.86
C LYS A 330 -12.64 3.51 -11.74
N VAL A 331 -12.86 2.25 -12.00
CA VAL A 331 -11.83 1.24 -12.24
C VAL A 331 -11.89 0.86 -13.70
N GLU A 332 -10.75 0.87 -14.37
CA GLU A 332 -10.62 0.60 -15.79
C GLU A 332 -9.90 -0.73 -16.00
N ILE A 333 -10.46 -1.57 -16.87
CA ILE A 333 -9.90 -2.85 -17.31
C ILE A 333 -9.35 -2.63 -18.71
N ILE A 334 -8.04 -2.75 -18.85
CA ILE A 334 -7.29 -2.30 -20.02
C ILE A 334 -6.55 -3.49 -20.62
N SER A 335 -6.63 -3.66 -21.94
CA SER A 335 -5.86 -4.65 -22.69
C SER A 335 -4.37 -4.41 -22.48
N LYS A 336 -3.66 -5.47 -22.06
CA LYS A 336 -2.21 -5.40 -21.87
C LYS A 336 -1.46 -5.36 -23.20
N GLU A 337 -2.07 -5.85 -24.27
CA GLU A 337 -1.47 -5.95 -25.61
C GLU A 337 -1.22 -4.57 -26.22
N ASP A 338 -2.20 -3.67 -26.13
CA ASP A 338 -2.23 -2.42 -26.89
C ASP A 338 -2.72 -1.20 -26.08
N GLY A 339 -3.12 -1.38 -24.83
CA GLY A 339 -3.63 -0.32 -23.97
C GLY A 339 -5.09 0.07 -24.25
N THR A 340 -5.83 -0.71 -25.04
CA THR A 340 -7.25 -0.46 -25.31
C THR A 340 -8.09 -0.66 -24.05
N LEU A 341 -8.99 0.29 -23.74
CA LEU A 341 -9.97 0.12 -22.66
C LEU A 341 -10.98 -0.96 -23.05
N LEU A 342 -11.02 -2.06 -22.30
CA LEU A 342 -11.92 -3.19 -22.53
C LEU A 342 -13.23 -3.02 -21.77
N ASN A 343 -13.13 -2.60 -20.51
CA ASN A 343 -14.28 -2.47 -19.62
C ASN A 343 -14.00 -1.46 -18.51
N GLN A 344 -15.03 -0.99 -17.81
CA GLN A 344 -14.90 -0.10 -16.67
C GLN A 344 -16.04 -0.28 -15.67
N ILE A 345 -15.77 0.03 -14.41
CA ILE A 345 -16.74 0.04 -13.32
C ILE A 345 -16.77 1.45 -12.74
N GLU A 346 -17.95 2.03 -12.63
CA GLU A 346 -18.15 3.33 -12.00
C GLU A 346 -18.62 3.16 -10.54
N PHE A 347 -18.05 3.99 -9.67
CA PHE A 347 -18.33 4.04 -8.25
C PHE A 347 -18.99 5.38 -7.91
N ARG A 348 -19.69 5.42 -6.77
CA ARG A 348 -20.30 6.67 -6.27
C ARG A 348 -19.27 7.67 -5.71
N GLY A 349 -18.07 7.19 -5.40
CA GLY A 349 -16.97 7.97 -4.85
C GLY A 349 -15.64 7.61 -5.49
N ARG A 350 -14.59 8.35 -5.13
CA ARG A 350 -13.25 8.09 -5.66
C ARG A 350 -12.72 6.79 -5.11
N VAL A 351 -12.24 5.91 -5.97
CA VAL A 351 -11.48 4.75 -5.56
C VAL A 351 -10.06 5.23 -5.23
N LYS A 352 -9.54 4.92 -4.04
CA LYS A 352 -8.25 5.46 -3.53
C LYS A 352 -7.16 4.43 -3.40
N MET A 353 -7.51 3.24 -2.92
CA MET A 353 -6.53 2.21 -2.60
C MET A 353 -5.93 1.61 -3.86
N THR A 354 -4.65 1.25 -3.79
CA THR A 354 -4.07 0.32 -4.77
C THR A 354 -4.82 -1.02 -4.67
N PRO A 355 -5.42 -1.52 -5.76
CA PRO A 355 -6.26 -2.70 -5.70
C PRO A 355 -5.42 -3.95 -5.38
N VAL A 356 -6.01 -4.88 -4.63
CA VAL A 356 -5.38 -6.15 -4.23
C VAL A 356 -6.16 -7.30 -4.83
N TYR A 357 -5.48 -8.23 -5.49
CA TYR A 357 -6.03 -9.53 -5.88
C TYR A 357 -5.55 -10.60 -4.90
N TYR A 358 -6.48 -11.23 -4.18
CA TYR A 358 -6.18 -12.21 -3.15
C TYR A 358 -7.34 -13.21 -3.00
N ASN A 359 -7.01 -14.51 -3.00
CA ASN A 359 -7.97 -15.62 -2.97
C ASN A 359 -9.12 -15.45 -3.99
N ASP A 360 -8.77 -15.21 -5.25
CA ASP A 360 -9.70 -15.04 -6.37
C ASP A 360 -10.67 -13.85 -6.28
N MET A 361 -10.42 -12.93 -5.35
CA MET A 361 -11.16 -11.68 -5.21
C MET A 361 -10.26 -10.47 -5.42
N ILE A 362 -10.85 -9.39 -5.92
CA ILE A 362 -10.23 -8.08 -6.08
C ILE A 362 -10.91 -7.11 -5.14
N TYR A 363 -10.11 -6.37 -4.39
CA TYR A 363 -10.60 -5.41 -3.41
C TYR A 363 -10.30 -3.98 -3.84
N PHE A 364 -11.32 -3.12 -3.73
CA PHE A 364 -11.22 -1.69 -3.99
C PHE A 364 -11.69 -0.90 -2.77
N GLY A 365 -10.90 0.11 -2.38
CA GLY A 365 -11.29 1.06 -1.35
C GLY A 365 -11.83 2.36 -1.94
N VAL A 366 -13.06 2.71 -1.57
CA VAL A 366 -13.78 3.90 -2.06
C VAL A 366 -13.91 4.94 -0.95
N ASP A 367 -13.67 6.21 -1.31
CA ASP A 367 -13.81 7.36 -0.41
C ASP A 367 -15.13 7.31 0.38
N LYS A 368 -15.08 7.81 1.63
CA LYS A 368 -16.14 7.71 2.65
C LYS A 368 -16.29 6.33 3.29
N GLY A 369 -15.31 5.46 3.09
CA GLY A 369 -15.13 4.26 3.89
C GLY A 369 -15.98 3.12 3.37
N GLU A 370 -15.78 2.73 2.12
CA GLU A 370 -16.36 1.49 1.60
C GLU A 370 -15.25 0.60 1.05
N ILE A 371 -15.33 -0.71 1.30
CA ILE A 371 -14.51 -1.74 0.66
C ILE A 371 -15.43 -2.57 -0.22
N HIS A 372 -15.09 -2.69 -1.49
CA HIS A 372 -15.84 -3.48 -2.45
C HIS A 372 -15.00 -4.67 -2.89
N ALA A 373 -15.61 -5.85 -2.92
CA ALA A 373 -15.01 -7.08 -3.41
C ALA A 373 -15.67 -7.51 -4.72
N TYR A 374 -14.82 -7.88 -5.68
CA TYR A 374 -15.21 -8.38 -6.99
C TYR A 374 -14.50 -9.70 -7.29
N LYS A 375 -15.05 -10.51 -8.18
CA LYS A 375 -14.37 -11.65 -8.80
C LYS A 375 -14.40 -11.50 -10.31
N PHE A 376 -13.53 -12.22 -11.02
CA PHE A 376 -13.68 -12.34 -12.47
C PHE A 376 -14.96 -13.10 -12.83
N ALA A 377 -15.67 -12.64 -13.87
CA ALA A 377 -16.79 -13.39 -14.43
C ALA A 377 -16.31 -14.72 -15.03
N GLU A 378 -17.17 -15.73 -15.00
CA GLU A 378 -16.90 -17.08 -15.56
C GLU A 378 -16.79 -17.11 -17.09
#